data_AF-A0A662S8S5-F1
#
_entry.id   AF-A0A662S8S5-F1
#
_cell.length_a   1.000
_cell.length_b   1.000
_cell.length_c   1.000
_cell.angle_alpha   90.00
_cell.angle_beta   90.00
_cell.angle_gamma   90.00
#
_symmetry.space_group_name_H-M   'P 1'
#
loop_
_entity.id
_entity.type
_entity.pdbx_description
1 polymer ?
#
loop_
_entity_poly.entity_id
_entity_poly.type
_entity_poly.pdbx_seq_one_letter_code
_entity_poly.pdbx_strand_id
1 'polypeptide(L)'
;MRITQKMLEMSIERLNNIKGFKKEVKFSTIGAFVLDYAYGGVSLHQWVNEHGGIRDVFSCGHVTKRDLYNRINSLIIGIEGV
;
A
#
# COMPACT_ATOMS: atom_id res chain seq x y z
N MET A 1 7.97 10.58 -16.37
CA MET A 1 8.30 9.23 -15.85
C MET A 1 7.05 8.35 -15.78
N ARG A 2 7.09 7.13 -16.33
CA ARG A 2 6.01 6.14 -16.23
C ARG A 2 6.23 5.31 -14.96
N ILE A 3 5.23 5.24 -14.08
CA ILE A 3 5.29 4.38 -12.90
C ILE A 3 4.91 2.96 -13.31
N THR A 4 5.80 2.01 -13.06
CA THR A 4 5.55 0.59 -13.31
C THR A 4 4.86 -0.05 -12.12
N GLN A 5 4.24 -1.20 -12.34
CA GLN A 5 3.69 -2.00 -11.25
C GLN A 5 4.76 -2.41 -10.24
N LYS A 6 5.96 -2.75 -10.73
CA LYS A 6 7.08 -3.15 -9.88
C LYS A 6 7.48 -2.05 -8.88
N MET A 7 7.41 -0.79 -9.30
CA MET A 7 7.68 0.34 -8.40
C MET A 7 6.68 0.43 -7.25
N LEU A 8 5.38 0.18 -7.52
CA LEU A 8 4.35 0.16 -6.46
C LEU A 8 4.56 -1.00 -5.50
N GLU A 9 4.86 -2.20 -6.02
CA GLU A 9 5.18 -3.38 -5.19
C GLU A 9 6.37 -3.10 -4.28
N MET A 10 7.45 -2.52 -4.82
CA MET A 10 8.63 -2.15 -4.03
C MET A 10 8.32 -1.10 -2.96
N SER A 11 7.49 -0.10 -3.27
CA SER A 11 7.07 0.91 -2.29
C SER A 11 6.27 0.29 -1.14
N ILE A 12 5.43 -0.72 -1.42
CA ILE A 12 4.65 -1.41 -0.39
C ILE A 12 5.50 -2.38 0.42
N GLU A 13 6.42 -3.10 -0.23
CA GLU A 13 7.41 -3.89 0.47
C GLU A 13 8.18 -3.02 1.47
N ARG A 14 8.64 -1.83 1.03
CA ARG A 14 9.29 -0.86 1.93
C ARG A 14 8.36 -0.42 3.06
N LEU A 15 7.11 -0.03 2.78
CA LEU A 15 6.16 0.40 3.80
C LEU A 15 5.88 -0.70 4.84
N ASN A 16 5.71 -1.94 4.39
CA ASN A 16 5.51 -3.09 5.27
C ASN A 16 6.76 -3.37 6.12
N ASN A 17 7.96 -3.28 5.54
CA ASN A 17 9.22 -3.44 6.27
C ASN A 17 9.38 -2.38 7.37
N ILE A 18 9.05 -1.10 7.08
CA ILE A 18 9.08 -0.01 8.07
C ILE A 18 8.15 -0.32 9.25
N LYS A 19 7.04 -1.00 8.99
CA LYS A 19 6.07 -1.41 10.03
C LYS A 19 6.40 -2.73 10.71
N GLY A 20 7.54 -3.34 10.37
CA GLY A 20 8.02 -4.60 10.97
C GLY A 20 7.40 -5.86 10.38
N PHE A 21 6.67 -5.76 9.27
CA PHE A 21 6.13 -6.93 8.58
C PHE A 21 7.18 -7.58 7.68
N LYS A 22 7.11 -8.92 7.54
CA LYS A 22 7.99 -9.68 6.64
C LYS A 22 7.67 -9.37 5.17
N LYS A 23 8.67 -9.53 4.30
CA LYS A 23 8.58 -9.35 2.84
C LYS A 23 7.40 -10.08 2.20
N GLU A 24 7.13 -11.30 2.64
CA GLU A 24 5.95 -12.07 2.23
C GLU A 24 4.85 -11.94 3.28
N VAL A 25 4.04 -10.89 3.11
CA VAL A 25 2.83 -10.71 3.91
C VAL A 25 1.81 -11.77 3.47
N LYS A 26 1.46 -12.69 4.38
CA LYS A 26 0.37 -13.63 4.13
C LYS A 26 -0.96 -12.88 4.11
N PHE A 27 -1.88 -13.35 3.26
CA PHE A 27 -3.29 -12.98 3.34
C PHE A 27 -3.76 -13.05 4.80
N SER A 28 -4.53 -12.06 5.26
CA SER A 28 -4.99 -11.86 6.65
C SER A 28 -3.96 -11.45 7.71
N THR A 29 -2.73 -11.04 7.33
CA THR A 29 -1.80 -10.42 8.30
C THR A 29 -2.31 -9.04 8.70
N ILE A 30 -2.90 -8.92 9.89
CA ILE A 30 -3.50 -7.67 10.40
C ILE A 30 -2.42 -6.57 10.47
N GLY A 31 -2.79 -5.38 9.99
CA GLY A 31 -1.93 -4.20 9.93
C GLY A 31 -1.07 -4.10 8.68
N ALA A 32 -0.92 -5.18 7.90
CA ALA A 32 -0.12 -5.18 6.70
C ALA A 32 -0.83 -4.53 5.51
N PHE A 33 -0.02 -3.97 4.61
CA PHE A 33 -0.46 -3.21 3.44
C PHE A 33 -0.39 -4.05 2.17
N VAL A 34 -1.40 -3.94 1.30
CA VAL A 34 -1.50 -4.64 0.02
C VAL A 34 -2.06 -3.73 -1.07
N LEU A 35 -1.75 -4.05 -2.34
CA LEU A 35 -2.38 -3.40 -3.49
C LEU A 35 -3.71 -4.05 -3.80
N ASP A 36 -4.68 -3.21 -4.13
CA ASP A 36 -5.93 -3.64 -4.74
C ASP A 36 -6.10 -2.99 -6.11
N TYR A 37 -6.65 -3.75 -7.05
CA TYR A 37 -6.79 -3.35 -8.45
C TYR A 37 -8.23 -3.54 -8.90
N ALA A 38 -8.86 -2.45 -9.31
CA ALA A 38 -10.20 -2.47 -9.88
C ALA A 38 -10.35 -1.35 -10.91
N TYR A 39 -11.19 -1.57 -11.92
CA TYR A 39 -11.57 -0.57 -12.94
C TYR A 39 -10.38 0.10 -13.65
N GLY A 40 -9.24 -0.60 -13.75
CA GLY A 40 -8.00 -0.07 -14.33
C GLY A 40 -7.19 0.86 -13.41
N GLY A 41 -7.67 1.13 -12.19
CA GLY A 41 -6.97 1.87 -11.15
C GLY A 41 -6.32 0.96 -10.11
N VAL A 42 -5.67 1.59 -9.12
CA VAL A 42 -4.97 0.92 -8.03
C VAL A 42 -5.19 1.66 -6.71
N SER A 43 -5.34 0.92 -5.62
CA SER A 43 -5.55 1.44 -4.26
C SER A 43 -4.58 0.79 -3.26
N LEU A 44 -4.32 1.46 -2.14
CA LEU A 44 -3.58 0.91 -1.00
C LEU A 44 -4.56 0.46 0.07
N HIS A 45 -4.62 -0.84 0.30
CA HIS A 45 -5.48 -1.46 1.29
C HIS A 45 -4.66 -1.92 2.50
N GLN A 46 -5.26 -1.83 3.69
CA GLN A 46 -4.70 -2.36 4.92
C GLN A 46 -5.68 -3.36 5.54
N TRP A 47 -5.18 -4.53 5.93
CA TRP A 47 -5.96 -5.51 6.68
C TRP A 47 -6.17 -5.01 8.11
N VAL A 48 -7.43 -4.92 8.56
CA VAL A 48 -7.75 -4.35 9.88
C VAL A 48 -8.29 -5.37 10.88
N ASN A 49 -8.71 -6.57 10.44
CA ASN A 49 -9.15 -7.63 11.34
C ASN A 49 -8.96 -9.02 10.70
N GLU A 50 -9.15 -10.07 11.51
CA GLU A 50 -9.05 -11.48 11.11
C GLU A 50 -10.19 -11.94 10.18
N HIS A 51 -11.29 -11.18 10.15
CA HIS A 51 -12.51 -11.50 9.39
C HIS A 51 -12.51 -10.89 7.98
N GLY A 52 -11.34 -10.50 7.47
CA GLY A 52 -11.19 -9.95 6.12
C GLY A 52 -11.57 -8.48 5.99
N GLY A 53 -11.67 -7.74 7.10
CA GLY A 53 -11.87 -6.30 7.09
C GLY A 53 -10.70 -5.59 6.43
N ILE A 54 -11.02 -4.70 5.50
CA ILE A 54 -10.05 -3.91 4.75
C ILE A 54 -10.34 -2.42 4.94
N ARG A 55 -9.29 -1.63 5.08
CA ARG A 55 -9.33 -0.17 5.06
C ARG A 55 -8.61 0.37 3.82
N ASP A 56 -9.25 1.27 3.09
CA ASP A 56 -8.55 2.16 2.15
C ASP A 56 -7.76 3.19 2.96
N VAL A 57 -6.44 3.13 2.84
CA VAL A 57 -5.51 3.93 3.65
C VAL A 57 -5.63 5.42 3.32
N PHE A 58 -5.88 5.77 2.06
CA PHE A 58 -5.96 7.16 1.60
C PHE A 58 -7.40 7.65 1.43
N SER A 59 -8.38 6.76 1.54
CA SER A 59 -9.81 7.06 1.35
C SER A 59 -10.07 7.76 0.01
N CYS A 60 -9.37 7.32 -1.03
CA CYS A 60 -9.44 7.88 -2.38
C CYS A 60 -9.87 6.86 -3.45
N GLY A 61 -10.13 5.61 -3.06
CA GLY A 61 -10.44 4.52 -3.97
C GLY A 61 -9.30 4.21 -4.94
N HIS A 62 -9.65 3.60 -6.07
CA HIS A 62 -8.69 3.22 -7.11
C HIS A 62 -8.27 4.43 -7.95
N VAL A 63 -7.02 4.85 -7.78
CA VAL A 63 -6.43 5.99 -8.50
C VAL A 63 -5.41 5.50 -9.53
N THR A 64 -4.80 6.44 -10.27
CA THR A 64 -3.72 6.09 -11.21
C THR A 64 -2.48 5.57 -10.47
N LYS A 65 -1.68 4.72 -11.11
CA LYS A 65 -0.41 4.22 -10.54
C LYS A 65 0.54 5.35 -10.11
N ARG A 66 0.54 6.47 -10.85
CA ARG A 66 1.35 7.65 -10.51
C ARG A 66 0.86 8.33 -9.24
N ASP A 67 -0.44 8.53 -9.11
CA ASP A 67 -1.01 9.17 -7.92
C ASP A 67 -0.78 8.31 -6.67
N LEU A 68 -1.07 7.01 -6.76
CA LEU A 68 -0.85 6.10 -5.65
C LEU A 68 0.63 6.06 -5.23
N TYR A 69 1.55 6.00 -6.19
CA TYR A 69 2.99 6.02 -5.91
C TYR A 69 3.41 7.28 -5.14
N ASN A 70 2.93 8.46 -5.55
CA ASN A 70 3.25 9.71 -4.86
C ASN A 70 2.69 9.73 -3.42
N ARG A 71 1.47 9.25 -3.22
CA ARG A 71 0.83 9.16 -1.90
C ARG A 71 1.57 8.19 -0.98
N ILE A 72 1.94 7.00 -1.47
CA ILE A 72 2.71 6.02 -0.69
C ILE A 72 4.06 6.59 -0.28
N ASN A 73 4.79 7.23 -1.20
CA ASN A 73 6.08 7.83 -0.84
C ASN A 73 5.92 8.97 0.17
N SER A 74 4.88 9.80 0.03
CA SER A 74 4.57 10.86 1.01
C SER A 74 4.26 10.27 2.39
N LEU A 75 3.51 9.16 2.44
CA LEU A 75 3.24 8.42 3.67
C LEU A 75 4.52 7.85 4.29
N ILE A 76 5.38 7.22 3.49
CA ILE A 76 6.67 6.67 3.95
C ILE A 76 7.53 7.79 4.53
N ILE A 77 7.66 8.91 3.83
CA ILE A 77 8.42 10.08 4.31
C ILE A 77 7.85 10.60 5.63
N GLY A 78 6.51 10.71 5.73
CA GLY A 78 5.86 11.14 6.97
C GLY A 78 6.02 10.16 8.14
N ILE A 79 6.18 8.85 7.87
CA ILE A 79 6.43 7.82 8.89
C ILE A 79 7.91 7.80 9.30
N GLU A 80 8.82 7.87 8.34
CA GLU A 80 10.26 7.86 8.60
C GLU A 80 10.72 9.15 9.29
N GLY A 81 10.01 10.26 9.05
CA GLY A 81 10.27 11.53 9.69
C GLY A 81 11.52 12.21 9.16
N VAL A 82 11.37 13.48 8.80
CA VAL A 82 12.40 14.49 9.05
C VAL A 82 12.63 14.57 10.56
#